data_AF-A0A524IJQ8-F1
#
_entry.id   AF-A0A524IJQ8-F1
#
_cell.length_a   1.000
_cell.length_b   1.000
_cell.length_c   1.000
_cell.angle_alpha   90.00
_cell.angle_beta   90.00
_cell.angle_gamma   90.00
#
_symmetry.space_group_name_H-M   'P 1'
#
loop_
_entity.id
_entity.type
_entity.pdbx_description
1 polymer ?
#
loop_
_entity_poly.entity_id
_entity_poly.type
_entity_poly.pdbx_seq_one_letter_code
_entity_poly.pdbx_strand_id
1 'polypeptide(L)'
;MRKRQSLTLSLLVGGLLIAAPLVAQAGGTIKGKVTFSGKVPPPKEFAFSKFPNPAFCKKNPSKDKDGDTRLLKEVEVDGSKGLKNAVVA
;
A
#
# COMPACT_ATOMS: atom_id res chain seq x y z
N MET A 1 18.25 -26.68 44.38
CA MET A 1 17.25 -25.68 43.92
C MET A 1 17.41 -25.26 42.45
N ARG A 2 18.62 -25.11 41.90
CA ARG A 2 18.86 -24.75 40.48
C ARG A 2 18.20 -25.64 39.40
N LYS A 3 18.13 -26.97 39.61
CA LYS A 3 17.52 -27.90 38.64
C LYS A 3 16.00 -27.71 38.48
N ARG A 4 15.29 -27.33 39.55
CA ARG A 4 13.83 -27.10 39.47
C ARG A 4 13.51 -25.80 38.75
N GLN A 5 14.29 -24.74 38.97
CA GLN A 5 14.15 -23.46 38.25
C GLN A 5 14.43 -23.57 36.75
N SER A 6 15.41 -24.39 36.36
CA SER A 6 15.75 -24.63 34.95
C SER A 6 14.65 -25.39 34.20
N LEU A 7 13.93 -26.29 34.90
CA LEU A 7 12.82 -27.05 34.31
C LEU A 7 11.57 -26.19 34.11
N THR A 8 11.23 -25.32 35.08
CA THR A 8 10.09 -24.38 34.94
C THR A 8 10.32 -23.34 33.85
N LEU A 9 11.55 -22.84 33.71
CA LEU A 9 11.88 -21.86 32.67
C LEU A 9 11.81 -22.45 31.26
N SER A 10 12.21 -23.72 31.09
CA SER A 10 12.15 -24.42 29.79
C SER A 10 10.70 -24.74 29.36
N LEU A 11 9.82 -25.06 30.33
CA LEU A 11 8.40 -25.31 30.04
C LEU A 11 7.66 -24.03 29.58
N LEU A 12 7.97 -22.89 30.21
CA LEU A 12 7.37 -21.59 29.88
C LEU A 12 7.78 -21.11 28.48
N VAL A 13 9.05 -21.30 28.09
CA VAL A 13 9.55 -20.93 26.76
C VAL A 13 9.04 -21.90 25.68
N GLY A 14 8.99 -23.20 25.97
CA GLY A 14 8.44 -24.21 25.05
C GLY A 14 6.95 -24.02 24.75
N GLY A 15 6.14 -23.69 25.76
CA GLY A 15 4.70 -23.42 25.58
C GLY A 15 4.41 -22.18 24.72
N LEU A 16 5.25 -21.14 24.81
CA LEU A 16 5.09 -19.91 24.04
C LEU A 16 5.34 -20.11 22.53
N LEU A 17 6.25 -21.02 22.16
CA LEU A 17 6.56 -21.35 20.77
C LEU A 17 5.50 -22.25 20.11
N ILE A 18 4.79 -23.07 20.89
CA ILE A 18 3.71 -23.95 20.39
C ILE A 18 2.41 -23.16 20.16
N ALA A 19 2.21 -22.04 20.86
CA ALA A 19 1.05 -21.17 20.66
C ALA A 19 1.19 -20.19 19.48
N ALA A 20 2.41 -19.91 19.03
CA ALA A 20 2.69 -18.99 17.91
C ALA A 20 1.94 -19.31 16.59
N PRO A 21 1.78 -20.58 16.16
CA PRO A 21 1.05 -20.92 14.94
C PRO A 21 -0.47 -20.66 15.09
N LEU A 22 -1.02 -20.82 16.29
CA LEU A 22 -2.44 -20.60 16.56
C LEU A 22 -2.83 -19.12 16.49
N VAL A 23 -1.89 -18.20 16.72
CA VAL A 23 -2.10 -16.76 16.57
C VAL A 23 -2.09 -16.32 15.09
N ALA A 24 -1.51 -17.11 14.19
CA ALA A 24 -1.45 -16.81 12.76
C ALA A 24 -2.77 -17.12 12.01
N GLN A 25 -3.68 -17.88 12.62
CA GLN A 25 -4.94 -18.33 11.99
C GLN A 25 -6.01 -17.22 11.88
N ALA A 26 -5.87 -16.13 12.64
CA ALA A 26 -6.85 -15.02 12.65
C ALA A 26 -6.59 -13.96 11.57
N GLY A 27 -5.55 -14.12 10.75
CA GLY A 27 -5.02 -13.03 9.93
C GLY A 27 -4.36 -11.96 10.79
N GLY A 28 -3.46 -11.18 10.20
CA GLY A 28 -2.71 -10.13 10.90
C GLY A 28 -2.72 -8.83 10.11
N THR A 29 -2.68 -7.71 10.81
CA THR A 29 -2.54 -6.39 10.18
C THR A 29 -1.06 -6.03 10.07
N ILE A 30 -0.56 -5.92 8.85
CA ILE A 30 0.78 -5.38 8.58
C ILE A 30 0.67 -3.85 8.58
N LYS A 31 1.45 -3.19 9.46
CA LYS A 31 1.59 -1.72 9.47
C LYS A 31 2.94 -1.35 8.87
N GLY A 32 2.94 -0.43 7.91
CA GLY A 32 4.16 0.04 7.26
C GLY A 32 3.88 1.06 6.19
N LYS A 33 4.95 1.64 5.63
CA LYS A 33 4.90 2.53 4.48
C LYS A 33 5.53 1.85 3.28
N VAL A 34 4.78 1.73 2.19
CA VAL A 34 5.32 1.28 0.90
C VAL A 34 5.88 2.51 0.18
N THR A 35 7.16 2.48 -0.15
CA THR A 35 7.85 3.59 -0.82
C THR A 35 8.13 3.25 -2.27
N PHE A 36 7.87 4.21 -3.17
CA PHE A 36 8.26 4.10 -4.57
C PHE A 36 9.72 4.54 -4.75
N SER A 37 10.55 3.66 -5.32
CA SER A 37 11.93 3.98 -5.69
C SER A 37 11.99 4.50 -7.12
N GLY A 38 12.86 5.48 -7.37
CA GLY A 38 13.07 6.06 -8.71
C GLY A 38 12.24 7.31 -9.00
N LYS A 39 12.22 7.68 -10.29
CA LYS A 39 11.50 8.86 -10.79
C LYS A 39 10.05 8.47 -11.09
N VAL A 40 9.10 9.24 -10.56
CA VAL A 40 7.68 9.08 -10.88
C VAL A 40 7.49 9.27 -12.39
N PRO A 41 6.90 8.30 -13.11
CA PRO A 41 6.64 8.44 -14.53
C PRO A 41 5.74 9.65 -14.82
N PRO A 42 5.91 10.32 -15.97
CA PRO A 42 4.99 11.36 -16.39
C PRO A 42 3.57 10.78 -16.54
N PRO A 43 2.50 11.56 -16.29
CA PRO A 43 1.14 11.10 -16.50
C PRO A 43 0.90 10.72 -17.97
N LYS A 44 0.07 9.71 -18.19
CA LYS A 44 -0.43 9.37 -19.52
C LYS A 44 -1.53 10.35 -19.93
N GLU A 45 -1.43 10.86 -21.15
CA GLU A 45 -2.34 11.87 -21.68
C GLU A 45 -3.42 11.26 -22.57
N PHE A 46 -4.65 11.74 -22.38
CA PHE A 46 -5.78 11.39 -23.23
C PHE A 46 -6.58 12.64 -23.59
N ALA A 47 -6.51 13.05 -24.85
CA ALA A 47 -7.29 14.18 -25.36
C ALA A 47 -8.80 13.89 -25.27
N PHE A 48 -9.56 14.80 -24.66
CA PHE A 48 -11.01 14.65 -24.49
C PHE A 48 -11.77 14.64 -25.82
N SER A 49 -11.22 15.26 -26.87
CA SER A 49 -11.76 15.25 -28.23
C SER A 49 -11.89 13.85 -28.84
N LYS A 50 -11.15 12.87 -28.32
CA LYS A 50 -11.23 11.46 -28.76
C LYS A 50 -12.38 10.68 -28.12
N PHE A 51 -13.12 11.29 -27.20
CA PHE A 51 -14.22 10.63 -26.49
C PHE A 51 -15.57 11.19 -26.96
N PRO A 52 -16.65 10.38 -26.96
CA PRO A 52 -17.96 10.79 -27.49
C PRO A 52 -18.60 12.00 -26.80
N ASN A 53 -18.23 12.31 -25.55
CA ASN A 53 -18.80 13.43 -24.80
C ASN A 53 -17.70 14.30 -24.17
N PRO A 54 -17.02 15.15 -24.98
CA PRO A 54 -15.88 15.93 -24.50
C PRO A 54 -16.28 16.93 -23.41
N ALA A 55 -17.49 17.53 -23.51
CA ALA A 55 -17.98 18.49 -22.51
C ALA A 55 -18.15 17.86 -21.12
N PHE A 56 -18.63 16.62 -21.04
CA PHE A 56 -18.65 15.87 -19.78
C PHE A 56 -17.22 15.56 -19.29
N CYS A 57 -16.33 15.16 -20.19
CA CYS A 57 -14.95 14.82 -19.84
C CYS A 57 -14.19 15.99 -19.20
N LYS A 58 -14.47 17.25 -19.57
CA LYS A 58 -13.89 18.45 -18.94
C LYS A 58 -14.16 18.56 -17.43
N LYS A 59 -15.18 17.87 -16.91
CA LYS A 59 -15.48 17.79 -15.47
C LYS A 59 -14.50 16.90 -14.69
N ASN A 60 -13.61 16.16 -15.38
CA ASN A 60 -12.62 15.33 -14.71
C ASN A 60 -11.69 16.18 -13.83
N PRO A 61 -11.46 15.81 -12.55
CA PRO A 61 -10.56 16.53 -11.67
C PRO A 61 -9.09 16.39 -12.09
N SER A 62 -8.72 15.28 -12.74
CA SER A 62 -7.36 15.01 -13.24
C SER A 62 -7.25 15.38 -14.71
N LYS A 63 -7.23 16.69 -14.96
CA LYS A 63 -7.04 17.29 -16.29
C LYS A 63 -5.84 18.23 -16.31
N ASP A 64 -5.37 18.53 -17.51
CA ASP A 64 -4.35 19.57 -17.73
C ASP A 64 -4.87 20.97 -17.41
N LYS A 65 -4.00 21.98 -17.57
CA LYS A 65 -4.34 23.38 -17.27
C LYS A 65 -5.41 23.95 -18.19
N ASP A 66 -5.38 23.54 -19.46
CA ASP A 66 -6.31 23.99 -20.49
C ASP A 66 -7.67 23.26 -20.36
N GLY A 67 -7.67 22.12 -19.68
CA GLY A 67 -8.85 21.33 -19.37
C GLY A 67 -9.36 20.49 -20.53
N ASP A 68 -8.52 20.25 -21.54
CA ASP A 68 -8.82 19.49 -22.75
C ASP A 68 -8.20 18.08 -22.76
N THR A 69 -7.30 17.80 -21.82
CA THR A 69 -6.60 16.51 -21.72
C THR A 69 -6.77 15.89 -20.35
N ARG A 70 -7.12 14.60 -20.29
CA ARG A 70 -7.03 13.81 -19.06
C ARG A 70 -5.58 13.48 -18.75
N LEU A 71 -5.17 13.69 -17.52
CA LEU A 71 -3.89 13.23 -16.98
C LEU A 71 -4.12 11.98 -16.13
N LEU A 72 -3.68 10.81 -16.59
CA LEU A 72 -3.74 9.57 -15.83
C LEU A 72 -2.39 9.28 -15.19
N LYS A 73 -2.31 9.40 -13.87
CA LYS A 73 -1.11 9.04 -13.10
C LYS A 73 -1.15 7.55 -12.78
N GLU A 74 -0.14 6.83 -13.22
CA GLU A 74 0.04 5.42 -12.87
C GLU A 74 0.61 5.25 -11.47
N VAL A 75 1.47 6.18 -11.06
CA VAL A 75 2.09 6.20 -9.73
C VAL A 75 1.81 7.54 -9.07
N GLU A 76 1.23 7.48 -7.88
CA GLU A 76 1.04 8.64 -7.02
C GLU A 76 1.84 8.45 -5.73
N VAL A 77 2.62 9.46 -5.38
CA VAL A 77 3.44 9.46 -4.16
C VAL A 77 3.19 10.69 -3.31
N ASP A 78 3.40 10.57 -2.00
CA ASP A 78 3.50 11.71 -1.09
C ASP A 78 4.90 12.35 -1.10
N GLY A 79 5.07 13.44 -0.33
CA GLY A 79 6.36 14.14 -0.20
C GLY A 79 7.48 13.30 0.42
N SER A 80 7.16 12.17 1.05
CA SER A 80 8.11 11.19 1.58
C SER A 80 8.33 9.99 0.66
N LYS A 81 7.86 10.06 -0.60
CA LYS A 81 7.84 8.98 -1.60
C LYS A 81 6.98 7.76 -1.21
N GLY A 82 6.08 7.91 -0.24
CA GLY A 82 5.10 6.88 0.10
C GLY A 82 4.05 6.76 -1.00
N LEU A 83 3.72 5.53 -1.43
CA LEU A 83 2.66 5.28 -2.40
C LEU A 83 1.30 5.73 -1.85
N LYS A 84 0.51 6.39 -2.72
CA LYS A 84 -0.89 6.75 -2.47
C LYS A 84 -1.81 5.96 -3.38
N ASN A 85 -3.04 5.76 -2.93
CA ASN A 85 -4.12 5.13 -3.71
C ASN A 85 -3.72 3.76 -4.30
N ALA A 86 -2.78 3.08 -3.67
CA ALA A 86 -2.25 1.79 -4.12
C ALA A 86 -2.97 0.65 -3.41
N VAL A 87 -3.26 -0.41 -4.17
CA VAL A 87 -3.72 -1.69 -3.62
C VAL A 87 -2.47 -2.54 -3.35
N VAL A 88 -2.33 -3.00 -2.11
CA VAL A 88 -1.31 -3.97 -1.71
C VAL A 88 -2.03 -5.31 -1.56
N ALA A 89 -1.68 -6.28 -2.40
CA ALA A 89 -2.27 -7.61 -2.44
C ALA A 89 -1.27 -8.66 -1.96
#